data_AF-A0A3D2ERK1-F1
#
_entry.id   AF-A0A3D2ERK1-F1
#
_cell.length_a   1.000
_cell.length_b   1.000
_cell.length_c   1.000
_cell.angle_alpha   90.00
_cell.angle_beta   90.00
_cell.angle_gamma   90.00
#
_symmetry.space_group_name_H-M   'P 1'
#
loop_
_entity.id
_entity.type
_entity.pdbx_description
1 polymer ?
#
loop_
_entity_poly.entity_id
_entity_poly.type
_entity_poly.pdbx_seq_one_letter_code
_entity_poly.pdbx_strand_id
1 'polypeptide(L)'
;MAKGHKIVWIASYPKSGNTWVRLFLAAYLANTDNLDPNEALRGTFNDAQRPVFDKLLKLDSKELEDDTVASLRLPYLSKLAESGDKDVIIKTHVLNANWHNTAMIPPSVTRRAVYIIRHPFDVCVSFARHMGLSFDDAVTSMANPSFAIGS
;
A
#
# COMPACT_ATOMS: atom_id res chain seq x y z
N MET A 1 22.06 10.05 -17.16
CA MET A 1 20.77 9.35 -16.94
C MET A 1 20.11 9.98 -15.73
N ALA A 2 18.93 10.60 -15.87
CA ALA A 2 18.25 11.20 -14.73
C ALA A 2 18.00 10.10 -13.69
N LYS A 3 18.49 10.29 -12.46
CA LYS A 3 18.18 9.40 -11.33
C LYS A 3 16.72 9.63 -10.98
N GLY A 4 15.80 9.00 -11.73
CA GLY A 4 14.37 9.04 -11.44
C GLY A 4 14.12 8.47 -10.05
N HIS A 5 13.37 9.20 -9.24
CA HIS A 5 12.94 8.77 -7.91
C HIS A 5 12.22 7.41 -7.98
N LYS A 6 12.37 6.63 -6.92
CA LYS A 6 11.83 5.26 -6.85
C LYS A 6 10.97 5.09 -5.60
N ILE A 7 10.23 3.99 -5.55
CA ILE A 7 9.36 3.66 -4.43
C ILE A 7 10.11 2.87 -3.37
N VAL A 8 9.96 3.29 -2.11
CA VAL A 8 10.28 2.51 -0.92
C VAL A 8 8.96 2.00 -0.32
N TRP A 9 8.76 0.69 -0.38
CA TRP A 9 7.51 0.07 0.09
C TRP A 9 7.52 -0.16 1.59
N ILE A 10 6.44 0.23 2.27
CA ILE A 10 6.10 -0.27 3.61
C ILE A 10 4.98 -1.29 3.41
N ALA A 11 5.37 -2.55 3.24
CA ALA A 11 4.49 -3.65 2.88
C ALA A 11 4.12 -4.47 4.12
N SER A 12 2.91 -5.01 4.14
CA SER A 12 2.44 -5.85 5.25
C SER A 12 1.13 -6.53 4.90
N TYR A 13 0.81 -7.67 5.52
CA TYR A 13 -0.58 -8.12 5.57
C TYR A 13 -1.43 -7.11 6.37
N PRO A 14 -2.72 -6.87 6.04
CA PRO A 14 -3.59 -5.99 6.82
C PRO A 14 -3.48 -6.22 8.32
N LYS A 15 -3.41 -5.13 9.10
CA LYS A 15 -3.32 -5.15 10.58
C LYS A 15 -2.01 -5.65 11.19
N SER A 16 -0.95 -5.78 10.40
CA SER A 16 0.38 -6.15 10.91
C SER A 16 1.21 -4.98 11.47
N GLY A 17 0.62 -3.79 11.69
CA GLY A 17 1.32 -2.65 12.32
C GLY A 17 1.92 -1.62 11.35
N ASN A 18 1.47 -1.59 10.10
CA ASN A 18 1.92 -0.63 9.07
C ASN A 18 1.86 0.84 9.52
N THR A 19 0.73 1.25 10.12
CA THR A 19 0.54 2.61 10.65
C THR A 19 1.59 2.96 11.71
N TRP A 20 1.89 2.04 12.63
CA TRP A 20 2.87 2.28 13.70
C TRP A 20 4.27 2.49 13.12
N VAL A 21 4.72 1.64 12.20
CA VAL A 21 6.02 1.78 11.54
C VAL A 21 6.11 3.08 10.73
N ARG A 22 5.03 3.49 10.05
CA ARG A 22 5.01 4.76 9.30
C ARG A 22 5.11 5.97 10.22
N LEU A 23 4.43 5.95 11.37
CA LEU A 23 4.55 7.00 12.38
C LEU A 23 5.96 7.07 12.97
N PHE A 24 6.55 5.91 13.29
CA PHE A 24 7.94 5.83 13.73
C PHE A 24 8.89 6.42 12.68
N LEU A 25 8.75 6.05 11.42
CA LEU A 25 9.58 6.59 10.33
C LEU A 25 9.36 8.09 10.15
N ALA A 26 8.13 8.59 10.26
CA ALA A 26 7.84 10.02 10.16
C ALA A 26 8.54 10.82 11.28
N ALA A 27 8.42 10.38 12.55
CA ALA A 27 9.10 10.99 13.68
C ALA A 27 10.64 10.94 13.52
N TYR A 28 11.17 9.77 13.15
CA TYR A 28 12.61 9.57 12.96
C TYR A 28 13.19 10.46 11.85
N LEU A 29 12.51 10.54 10.70
CA LEU A 29 12.97 11.35 9.56
C LEU A 29 12.82 12.86 9.81
N ALA A 30 11.81 13.26 10.59
CA ALA A 30 11.63 14.65 11.00
C ALA A 30 12.51 15.03 12.20
N ASN A 31 13.18 14.06 12.83
CA ASN A 31 13.99 14.23 14.04
C ASN A 31 13.22 14.98 15.14
N THR A 32 12.00 14.51 15.43
CA THR A 32 11.10 15.12 16.42
C THR A 32 10.46 14.07 17.32
N ASP A 33 10.32 14.41 18.60
CA ASP A 33 9.54 13.64 19.58
C ASP A 33 8.09 14.16 19.69
N ASN A 34 7.79 15.30 19.05
CA ASN A 34 6.46 15.89 18.99
C ASN A 34 5.90 15.74 17.57
N LEU A 35 5.05 14.74 17.39
CA LEU A 35 4.45 14.37 16.11
C LEU A 35 2.95 14.15 16.32
N ASP A 36 2.09 14.94 15.68
CA ASP A 36 0.67 14.60 15.57
C ASP A 36 0.51 13.43 14.58
N PRO A 37 0.00 12.26 15.01
CA PRO A 37 -0.15 11.11 14.12
C PRO A 37 -1.05 11.35 12.91
N ASN A 38 -2.05 12.22 13.03
CA ASN A 38 -2.96 12.54 11.93
C ASN A 38 -2.26 13.41 10.88
N GLU A 39 -1.50 14.42 11.32
CA GLU A 39 -0.71 15.27 10.42
C GLU A 39 0.45 14.49 9.78
N ALA A 40 1.14 13.65 10.55
CA ALA A 40 2.28 12.88 10.05
C ALA A 40 1.93 11.90 8.93
N LEU A 41 0.69 11.45 8.89
CA LEU A 41 0.19 10.55 7.85
C LEU A 41 -0.54 11.29 6.73
N ARG A 42 -0.86 12.59 6.89
CA ARG A 42 -1.38 13.43 5.80
C ARG A 42 -0.29 13.56 4.73
N GLY A 43 -0.57 13.04 3.54
CA GLY A 43 0.38 13.01 2.42
C GLY A 43 1.18 11.71 2.29
N THR A 44 0.97 10.74 3.18
CA THR A 44 1.54 9.41 2.99
C THR A 44 0.70 8.60 2.00
N PHE A 45 1.30 8.13 0.90
CA PHE A 45 0.56 7.46 -0.16
C PHE A 45 0.21 6.01 0.20
N ASN A 46 -0.98 5.60 -0.26
CA ASN A 46 -1.39 4.21 -0.41
C ASN A 46 -1.54 3.93 -1.90
N ASP A 47 -1.07 2.77 -2.35
CA ASP A 47 -1.04 2.38 -3.77
C ASP A 47 -2.36 1.83 -4.30
N ALA A 48 -3.41 1.81 -3.47
CA ALA A 48 -4.75 1.38 -3.80
C ALA A 48 -5.79 2.46 -3.40
N GLN A 49 -5.66 3.66 -3.97
CA GLN A 49 -6.63 4.75 -3.78
C GLN A 49 -7.19 5.21 -5.11
N ARG A 50 -8.42 4.79 -5.43
CA ARG A 50 -9.12 5.14 -6.68
C ARG A 50 -9.10 6.65 -6.98
N PRO A 51 -9.41 7.56 -6.02
CA PRO A 51 -9.36 9.00 -6.30
C PRO A 51 -7.97 9.52 -6.70
N VAL A 52 -6.90 8.92 -6.16
CA VAL A 52 -5.51 9.29 -6.50
C VAL A 52 -5.13 8.71 -7.86
N PHE A 53 -5.53 7.46 -8.12
CA PHE A 53 -5.35 6.78 -9.41
C PHE A 53 -5.99 7.57 -10.55
N ASP A 54 -7.28 7.87 -10.44
CA ASP A 54 -8.06 8.63 -11.42
C ASP A 54 -7.47 10.02 -11.66
N LYS A 55 -7.13 10.73 -10.58
CA LYS A 55 -6.52 12.07 -10.66
C LYS A 55 -5.16 12.06 -11.35
N LEU A 56 -4.28 11.12 -11.02
CA LEU A 56 -2.93 11.07 -11.60
C LEU A 56 -2.95 10.61 -13.06
N LEU A 57 -3.84 9.68 -13.41
CA LEU A 57 -3.96 9.17 -14.77
C LEU A 57 -4.91 10.00 -15.65
N LYS A 58 -5.68 10.93 -15.06
CA LYS A 58 -6.67 11.78 -15.74
C LYS A 58 -7.74 10.96 -16.47
N LEU A 59 -8.29 9.97 -15.77
CA LEU A 59 -9.33 9.07 -16.26
C LEU A 59 -10.34 8.77 -15.15
N ASP A 60 -11.47 8.17 -15.52
CA ASP A 60 -12.40 7.55 -14.58
C ASP A 60 -12.23 6.03 -14.68
N SER A 61 -11.76 5.40 -13.59
CA SER A 61 -11.50 3.96 -13.57
C SER A 61 -12.73 3.12 -13.20
N LYS A 62 -13.87 3.74 -12.91
CA LYS A 62 -15.06 3.03 -12.42
C LYS A 62 -15.62 2.05 -13.43
N GLU A 63 -15.55 2.41 -14.72
CA GLU A 63 -16.11 1.62 -15.83
C GLU A 63 -15.02 0.88 -16.63
N LEU A 64 -13.79 0.81 -16.10
CA LEU A 64 -12.70 0.09 -16.74
C LEU A 64 -12.70 -1.37 -16.32
N GLU A 65 -12.48 -2.25 -17.29
CA GLU A 65 -12.23 -3.67 -17.06
C GLU A 65 -10.97 -3.90 -16.23
N ASP A 66 -10.96 -4.97 -15.43
CA ASP A 66 -9.87 -5.28 -14.49
C ASP A 66 -8.50 -5.43 -15.18
N ASP A 67 -8.46 -5.99 -16.38
CA ASP A 67 -7.23 -6.13 -17.16
C ASP A 67 -6.67 -4.77 -17.62
N THR A 68 -7.57 -3.84 -17.94
CA THR A 68 -7.25 -2.47 -18.30
C THR A 68 -6.73 -1.73 -17.06
N VAL A 69 -7.40 -1.85 -15.91
CA VAL A 69 -6.92 -1.28 -14.63
C VAL A 69 -5.55 -1.85 -14.26
N ALA A 70 -5.36 -3.16 -14.39
CA ALA A 70 -4.09 -3.82 -14.13
C ALA A 70 -2.97 -3.29 -15.03
N SER A 71 -3.21 -3.12 -16.33
CA SER A 71 -2.21 -2.62 -17.29
C SER A 71 -1.71 -1.20 -16.95
N LEU A 72 -2.55 -0.41 -16.27
CA LEU A 72 -2.25 0.94 -15.82
C LEU A 72 -1.43 1.00 -14.52
N ARG A 73 -1.13 -0.15 -13.91
CA ARG A 73 -0.39 -0.25 -12.65
C ARG A 73 0.99 0.40 -12.73
N LEU A 74 1.79 0.04 -13.74
CA LEU A 74 3.12 0.61 -13.91
C LEU A 74 3.06 2.12 -14.22
N PRO A 75 2.24 2.61 -15.18
CA PRO A 75 2.05 4.05 -15.39
C PRO A 75 1.68 4.81 -14.11
N TYR A 76 0.74 4.28 -13.32
CA TYR A 76 0.33 4.88 -12.05
C TYR A 76 1.48 4.97 -11.04
N LEU A 77 2.19 3.86 -10.81
CA LEU A 77 3.30 3.81 -9.87
C LEU A 77 4.49 4.67 -10.32
N SER A 78 4.77 4.76 -11.61
CA SER A 78 5.79 5.67 -12.15
C SER A 78 5.45 7.13 -11.84
N LYS A 79 4.19 7.56 -12.06
CA LYS A 79 3.76 8.93 -11.72
C LYS A 79 3.82 9.21 -10.21
N LEU A 80 3.48 8.22 -9.39
CA LEU A 80 3.64 8.34 -7.93
C LEU A 80 5.10 8.47 -7.53
N ALA A 81 6.00 7.69 -8.16
CA ALA A 81 7.43 7.77 -7.89
C ALA A 81 8.00 9.16 -8.22
N GLU A 82 7.44 9.83 -9.22
CA GLU A 82 7.86 11.15 -9.71
C GLU A 82 7.16 12.32 -9.02
N SER A 83 6.30 12.09 -8.01
CA SER A 83 5.48 13.15 -7.40
C SER A 83 6.24 14.07 -6.43
N GLY A 84 7.57 13.97 -6.34
CA GLY A 84 8.41 14.81 -5.47
C GLY A 84 9.90 14.68 -5.76
N ASP A 85 10.73 15.39 -4.99
CA ASP A 85 12.19 15.51 -5.23
C ASP A 85 13.03 14.39 -4.59
N LYS A 86 12.39 13.35 -4.07
CA LYS A 86 13.02 12.24 -3.34
C LYS A 86 12.29 10.92 -3.63
N ASP A 87 12.92 9.80 -3.27
CA ASP A 87 12.21 8.52 -3.23
C ASP A 87 10.95 8.64 -2.37
N VAL A 88 9.85 8.06 -2.83
CA VAL A 88 8.55 8.12 -2.14
C VAL A 88 8.36 6.89 -1.26
N ILE A 89 7.85 7.10 -0.05
CA ILE A 89 7.48 6.03 0.87
C ILE A 89 6.00 5.72 0.69
N ILE A 90 5.69 4.51 0.23
CA ILE A 90 4.31 4.10 -0.09
C ILE A 90 3.94 2.89 0.77
N LYS A 91 2.78 2.95 1.45
CA LYS A 91 2.24 1.75 2.10
C LYS A 91 1.55 0.87 1.08
N THR A 92 1.62 -0.44 1.27
CA THR A 92 0.89 -1.39 0.44
C THR A 92 0.47 -2.63 1.23
N HIS A 93 -0.67 -3.20 0.85
CA HIS A 93 -1.13 -4.54 1.23
C HIS A 93 -1.17 -5.49 0.03
N VAL A 94 -0.75 -5.01 -1.15
CA VAL A 94 -0.84 -5.74 -2.40
C VAL A 94 0.18 -6.87 -2.42
N LEU A 95 -0.25 -8.02 -2.94
CA LEU A 95 0.62 -9.17 -3.14
C LEU A 95 1.70 -8.85 -4.18
N ASN A 96 2.95 -9.28 -3.93
CA ASN A 96 4.01 -9.24 -4.93
C ASN A 96 3.83 -10.38 -5.94
N ALA A 97 2.86 -10.22 -6.84
CA ALA A 97 2.52 -11.19 -7.88
C ALA A 97 2.08 -10.46 -9.17
N ASN A 98 1.78 -11.24 -10.20
CA ASN A 98 1.15 -10.74 -11.41
C ASN A 98 -0.37 -10.83 -11.28
N TRP A 99 -1.08 -9.77 -11.68
CA TRP A 99 -2.53 -9.73 -11.84
C TRP A 99 -2.83 -9.24 -13.27
N HIS A 100 -3.63 -9.99 -14.04
CA HIS A 100 -3.81 -9.82 -15.49
C HIS A 100 -2.49 -9.59 -16.25
N ASN A 101 -1.52 -10.50 -16.07
CA ASN A 101 -0.17 -10.44 -16.67
C ASN A 101 0.66 -9.18 -16.33
N THR A 102 0.22 -8.38 -15.35
CA THR A 102 0.93 -7.17 -14.93
C THR A 102 1.52 -7.35 -13.53
N ALA A 103 2.80 -7.01 -13.37
CA ALA A 103 3.46 -7.02 -12.07
C ALA A 103 2.86 -5.95 -11.14
N MET A 104 2.36 -6.36 -9.97
CA MET A 104 1.75 -5.42 -9.02
C MET A 104 2.77 -4.59 -8.23
N ILE A 105 4.00 -5.10 -8.10
CA ILE A 105 5.16 -4.43 -7.53
C ILE A 105 6.30 -4.43 -8.58
N PRO A 106 6.25 -3.56 -9.60
CA PRO A 106 7.22 -3.60 -10.69
C PRO A 106 8.64 -3.27 -10.20
N PRO A 107 9.66 -4.10 -10.49
CA PRO A 107 11.05 -3.80 -10.13
C PRO A 107 11.57 -2.49 -10.74
N SER A 108 11.06 -2.10 -11.90
CA SER A 108 11.48 -0.90 -12.63
C SER A 108 11.24 0.41 -11.85
N VAL A 109 10.26 0.45 -10.94
CA VAL A 109 9.96 1.62 -10.09
C VAL A 109 10.24 1.38 -8.61
N THR A 110 10.64 0.16 -8.24
CA THR A 110 10.90 -0.23 -6.85
C THR A 110 12.38 -0.04 -6.50
N ARG A 111 12.66 0.63 -5.38
CA ARG A 111 14.02 0.68 -4.81
C ARG A 111 14.26 -0.40 -3.78
N ARG A 112 13.32 -0.58 -2.85
CA ARG A 112 13.41 -1.50 -1.70
C ARG A 112 12.06 -1.62 -1.00
N ALA A 113 11.95 -2.59 -0.11
CA ALA A 113 10.77 -2.79 0.72
C ALA A 113 11.17 -3.04 2.19
N VAL A 114 10.35 -2.56 3.10
CA VAL A 114 10.28 -2.99 4.49
C VAL A 114 9.00 -3.80 4.61
N TYR A 115 9.11 -5.11 4.84
CA TYR A 115 7.97 -6.00 4.98
C TYR A 115 7.72 -6.33 6.46
N ILE A 116 6.57 -5.93 6.97
CA ILE A 116 6.22 -6.07 8.39
C ILE A 116 5.42 -7.36 8.57
N ILE A 117 5.94 -8.24 9.42
CA ILE A 117 5.31 -9.51 9.80
C ILE A 117 4.82 -9.38 11.24
N ARG A 118 3.62 -9.91 11.50
CA ARG A 118 3.04 -10.01 12.84
C ARG A 118 2.48 -11.41 13.03
N HIS A 119 2.53 -11.91 14.26
CA HIS A 119 1.99 -13.22 14.59
C HIS A 119 0.51 -13.32 14.15
N PRO A 120 0.10 -14.39 13.44
CA PRO A 120 -1.22 -14.46 12.82
C PRO A 120 -2.37 -14.43 13.84
N PHE A 121 -2.15 -14.91 15.07
CA PHE A 121 -3.18 -14.83 16.12
C PHE A 121 -3.46 -13.37 16.53
N ASP A 122 -2.42 -12.53 16.64
CA ASP A 122 -2.60 -11.11 16.95
C ASP A 122 -3.19 -10.34 15.77
N VAL A 123 -2.83 -10.74 14.54
CA VAL A 123 -3.44 -10.21 13.32
C VAL A 123 -4.93 -10.51 13.31
N CYS A 124 -5.34 -11.76 13.58
CA CYS A 124 -6.73 -12.19 13.59
C CYS A 124 -7.59 -11.33 14.53
N VAL A 125 -7.14 -11.10 15.76
CA VAL A 125 -7.88 -10.26 16.73
C VAL A 125 -8.05 -8.83 16.20
N SER A 126 -6.99 -8.25 15.64
CA SER A 126 -7.04 -6.88 15.10
C SER A 126 -7.85 -6.78 13.80
N PHE A 127 -7.82 -7.83 12.99
CA PHE A 127 -8.52 -7.96 11.72
C PHE A 127 -10.02 -8.13 11.92
N ALA A 128 -10.44 -9.06 12.78
CA ALA A 128 -11.83 -9.27 13.17
C ALA A 128 -12.48 -7.97 13.62
N ARG A 129 -11.83 -7.25 14.56
CA ARG A 129 -12.32 -5.95 15.05
C ARG A 129 -12.39 -4.89 13.95
N HIS A 130 -11.44 -4.88 13.02
CA HIS A 130 -11.41 -3.88 11.96
C HIS A 130 -12.46 -4.12 10.88
N MET A 131 -12.73 -5.39 10.57
CA MET A 131 -13.69 -5.82 9.54
C MET A 131 -15.11 -6.00 10.09
N GLY A 132 -15.30 -5.98 11.42
CA GLY A 132 -16.60 -6.26 12.04
C GLY A 132 -17.01 -7.73 11.96
N LEU A 133 -16.03 -8.65 11.97
CA LEU A 133 -16.22 -10.09 11.80
C LEU A 133 -16.17 -10.83 13.15
N SER A 134 -16.77 -12.02 13.20
CA SER A 134 -16.47 -13.00 14.25
C SER A 134 -15.02 -13.50 14.12
N PHE A 135 -14.49 -14.17 15.15
CA PHE A 135 -13.15 -14.77 15.05
C PHE A 135 -13.10 -15.90 14.02
N ASP A 136 -14.14 -16.73 13.92
CA ASP A 136 -14.19 -17.82 12.95
C ASP A 136 -14.23 -17.30 11.51
N ASP A 137 -15.00 -16.24 11.24
CA ASP A 137 -15.04 -15.57 9.93
C ASP A 137 -13.70 -14.89 9.60
N ALA A 138 -13.04 -14.30 10.60
CA ALA A 138 -11.73 -13.69 10.43
C ALA A 138 -10.66 -14.75 10.10
N VAL A 139 -10.66 -15.89 10.80
CA VAL A 139 -9.77 -17.02 10.49
C VAL A 139 -10.03 -17.53 9.08
N THR A 140 -11.30 -17.72 8.71
CA THR A 140 -11.70 -18.17 7.37
C THR A 140 -11.24 -17.19 6.29
N SER A 141 -11.42 -15.89 6.52
CA SER A 141 -10.97 -14.84 5.60
C SER A 141 -9.45 -14.80 5.47
N MET A 142 -8.71 -14.88 6.58
CA MET A 142 -7.25 -14.85 6.59
C MET A 142 -6.63 -16.10 5.96
N ALA A 143 -7.28 -17.25 6.09
CA ALA A 143 -6.83 -18.51 5.50
C ALA A 143 -7.19 -18.62 4.00
N ASN A 144 -8.08 -17.77 3.47
CA ASN A 144 -8.46 -17.77 2.07
C ASN A 144 -7.33 -17.17 1.19
N PRO A 145 -6.68 -17.96 0.32
CA PRO A 145 -5.60 -17.46 -0.55
C PRO A 145 -6.05 -16.41 -1.56
N SER A 146 -7.34 -16.36 -1.87
CA SER A 146 -7.95 -15.41 -2.80
C SER A 146 -8.60 -14.22 -2.10
N PHE A 147 -8.36 -14.04 -0.80
CA PHE A 147 -8.91 -12.92 -0.05
C PHE A 147 -8.38 -11.57 -0.57
N ALA A 148 -9.29 -10.65 -0.84
CA ALA A 148 -8.98 -9.29 -1.30
C ALA A 148 -9.81 -8.26 -0.50
N ILE A 149 -9.28 -7.04 -0.38
CA ILE A 149 -9.96 -5.92 0.29
C ILE A 149 -10.09 -4.77 -0.71
N GLY A 150 -11.30 -4.23 -0.84
CA GLY A 150 -11.59 -3.13 -1.76
C GLY A 150 -11.99 -3.65 -3.14
N SER A 151 -13.30 -3.84 -3.32
CA SER A 151 -13.98 -3.87 -4.62
C SER A 151 -14.36 -2.45 -5.02
#